data_AF-A0A2W6DFZ9-F1
#
_entry.id   AF-A0A2W6DFZ9-F1
#
_cell.length_a   1.000
_cell.length_b   1.000
_cell.length_c   1.000
_cell.angle_alpha   90.00
_cell.angle_beta   90.00
_cell.angle_gamma   90.00
#
_symmetry.space_group_name_H-M   'P 1'
#
loop_
_entity.id
_entity.type
_entity.pdbx_description
1 polymer ?
#
loop_
_entity_poly.entity_id
_entity_poly.type
_entity_poly.pdbx_seq_one_letter_code
_entity_poly.pdbx_strand_id
1 'polypeptide(L)'
;MLTRSREHLGAAIDAAGPTTYVPWQDCALPTDDFLVVRLMEIVVHADDLACSVGVAAPAFSSEVLEPVLALLAALAARRRGQGAVLRTLSRHERSAGSISAF
;
A
#
# COMPACT_ATOMS: atom_id res chain seq x y z
N MET A 1 16.97 16.19 10.46
CA MET A 1 15.48 16.09 10.38
C MET A 1 15.04 14.62 10.34
N LEU A 2 15.49 13.83 9.35
CA LEU A 2 15.18 12.38 9.24
C LEU A 2 15.56 11.54 10.46
N THR A 3 16.75 11.76 11.04
CA THR A 3 17.19 11.04 12.26
C THR A 3 16.23 11.26 13.43
N ARG A 4 15.86 12.53 13.67
CA ARG A 4 14.88 12.90 14.69
C ARG A 4 13.52 12.27 14.41
N SER A 5 13.06 12.27 13.16
CA SER A 5 11.79 11.61 12.81
C SER A 5 11.81 10.11 13.08
N ARG A 6 12.92 9.41 12.78
CA ARG A 6 13.06 7.98 13.09
C ARG A 6 13.04 7.71 14.59
N GLU A 7 13.70 8.54 15.39
CA GLU A 7 13.72 8.41 16.86
C GLU A 7 12.33 8.57 17.48
N HIS A 8 11.49 9.45 16.93
CA HIS A 8 10.16 9.72 17.49
C HIS A 8 9.06 8.80 16.92
N LEU A 9 9.33 8.07 15.83
CA LEU A 9 8.31 7.30 15.11
C LEU A 9 7.66 6.22 16.00
N GLY A 10 8.45 5.46 16.75
CA GLY A 10 7.93 4.42 17.64
C GLY A 10 6.97 5.01 18.68
N ALA A 11 7.42 6.04 19.40
CA ALA A 11 6.59 6.71 20.40
C ALA A 11 5.33 7.37 19.80
N ALA A 12 5.40 7.87 18.57
CA ALA A 12 4.24 8.43 17.88
C ALA A 12 3.20 7.35 17.52
N ILE A 13 3.65 6.17 17.08
CA ILE A 13 2.78 5.02 16.83
C ILE A 13 2.12 4.55 18.13
N ASP A 14 2.89 4.41 19.20
CA ASP A 14 2.37 4.02 20.51
C ASP A 14 1.33 5.02 21.04
N ALA A 15 1.56 6.32 20.84
CA ALA A 15 0.66 7.38 21.29
C ALA A 15 -0.63 7.51 20.45
N ALA A 16 -0.64 7.04 19.20
CA ALA A 16 -1.81 7.15 18.32
C ALA A 16 -3.02 6.32 18.83
N GLY A 17 -2.77 5.27 19.61
CA GLY A 17 -3.81 4.38 20.10
C GLY A 17 -4.47 3.56 18.97
N PRO A 18 -5.65 2.95 19.22
CA PRO A 18 -6.25 2.00 18.28
C PRO A 18 -6.88 2.65 17.03
N THR A 19 -7.13 3.96 17.08
CA THR A 19 -7.83 4.69 16.02
C THR A 19 -7.11 6.00 15.71
N THR A 20 -6.82 6.23 14.44
CA THR A 20 -6.17 7.45 13.94
C THR A 20 -7.19 8.31 13.18
N TYR A 21 -7.27 9.60 13.51
CA TYR A 21 -8.04 10.59 12.75
C TYR A 21 -7.26 11.04 11.52
N VAL A 22 -7.91 11.02 10.36
CA VAL A 22 -7.35 11.37 9.06
C VAL A 22 -7.96 12.69 8.58
N PRO A 23 -7.32 13.84 8.86
CA PRO A 23 -7.98 15.14 8.76
C PRO A 23 -8.38 15.54 7.34
N TRP A 24 -7.61 15.13 6.31
CA TRP A 24 -7.94 15.44 4.91
C TRP A 24 -9.03 14.54 4.31
N GLN A 25 -9.44 13.49 5.01
CA GLN A 25 -10.59 12.63 4.64
C GLN A 25 -11.77 12.80 5.59
N ASP A 26 -11.61 13.63 6.63
CA ASP A 26 -12.56 13.84 7.72
C ASP A 26 -13.16 12.52 8.27
N CYS A 27 -12.27 11.55 8.51
CA CYS A 27 -12.67 10.23 8.99
C CYS A 27 -11.67 9.69 10.02
N ALA A 28 -12.10 8.67 10.76
CA ALA A 28 -11.25 7.93 11.67
C ALA A 28 -11.13 6.48 11.18
N LEU A 29 -9.92 5.94 11.23
CA LEU A 29 -9.61 4.57 10.81
C LEU A 29 -8.90 3.83 11.95
N PRO A 30 -9.01 2.50 12.02
CA PRO A 30 -8.08 1.70 12.81
C PRO A 30 -6.64 2.11 12.46
N THR A 31 -5.80 2.32 13.47
CA THR A 31 -4.42 2.80 13.26
C THR A 31 -3.64 1.86 12.34
N ASP A 32 -3.85 0.55 12.46
CA ASP A 32 -3.22 -0.45 11.59
C ASP A 32 -3.65 -0.28 10.13
N ASP A 33 -4.93 -0.06 9.84
CA ASP A 33 -5.42 0.19 8.48
C ASP A 33 -4.81 1.47 7.91
N PHE A 34 -4.70 2.52 8.73
CA PHE A 34 -4.03 3.76 8.32
C PHE A 34 -2.55 3.50 7.96
N LEU A 35 -1.83 2.72 8.77
CA LEU A 35 -0.43 2.39 8.51
C LEU A 35 -0.28 1.54 7.25
N VAL A 36 -1.17 0.58 6.98
CA VAL A 36 -1.15 -0.20 5.73
C VAL A 36 -1.35 0.70 4.50
N VAL A 37 -2.25 1.69 4.57
CA VAL A 37 -2.40 2.68 3.49
C VAL A 37 -1.12 3.48 3.28
N ARG A 38 -0.46 3.92 4.36
CA ARG A 38 0.82 4.66 4.26
C ARG A 38 1.94 3.80 3.69
N LEU A 39 2.03 2.52 4.08
CA LEU A 39 2.97 1.57 3.49
C LEU A 39 2.73 1.41 1.99
N MET A 40 1.47 1.26 1.57
CA MET A 40 1.11 1.13 0.15
C MET A 40 1.54 2.36 -0.65
N GLU A 41 1.24 3.58 -0.17
CA GLU A 41 1.67 4.81 -0.82
C GLU A 41 3.19 4.89 -0.97
N ILE A 42 3.95 4.58 0.10
CA ILE A 42 5.42 4.62 0.07
C ILE A 42 5.97 3.62 -0.93
N VAL A 43 5.51 2.37 -0.91
CA VAL A 43 6.02 1.30 -1.79
C VAL A 43 5.71 1.62 -3.25
N VAL A 44 4.46 1.99 -3.57
CA VAL A 44 4.05 2.30 -4.94
C VAL A 44 4.81 3.51 -5.48
N HIS A 45 4.89 4.60 -4.71
CA HIS A 45 5.60 5.79 -5.17
C HIS A 45 7.11 5.60 -5.28
N ALA A 46 7.72 4.74 -4.45
CA ALA A 46 9.13 4.41 -4.58
C ALA A 46 9.41 3.61 -5.86
N ASP A 47 8.55 2.65 -6.19
CA ASP A 47 8.63 1.88 -7.45
C ASP A 47 8.40 2.77 -8.67
N ASP A 48 7.34 3.57 -8.66
CA ASP A 48 7.00 4.53 -9.72
C ASP A 48 8.16 5.51 -9.98
N LEU A 49 8.75 6.05 -8.91
CA LEU A 49 9.87 6.99 -9.03
C LEU A 49 11.10 6.30 -9.62
N ALA A 50 11.45 5.11 -9.13
CA ALA A 50 12.60 4.35 -9.61
C ALA A 50 12.46 4.00 -11.11
N CYS A 51 11.29 3.52 -11.51
CA CYS A 51 10.94 3.26 -12.91
C CYS A 51 11.06 4.52 -13.77
N SER A 52 10.51 5.64 -13.29
CA SER A 52 10.49 6.92 -14.01
C SER A 52 11.88 7.49 -14.28
N VAL A 53 12.85 7.25 -13.39
CA VAL A 53 14.23 7.73 -13.54
C VAL A 53 15.22 6.66 -14.01
N GLY A 54 14.73 5.47 -14.36
CA GLY A 54 15.53 4.39 -14.93
C GLY A 54 16.51 3.74 -13.95
N VAL A 55 16.19 3.70 -12.65
CA VAL A 55 17.01 3.05 -11.62
C VAL A 55 16.29 1.83 -11.05
N ALA A 56 17.04 0.94 -10.39
CA ALA A 56 16.44 -0.20 -9.71
C ALA A 56 15.54 0.25 -8.54
N ALA A 57 14.33 -0.32 -8.46
CA ALA A 57 13.44 -0.10 -7.35
C ALA A 57 14.06 -0.60 -6.03
N PRO A 58 13.81 0.09 -4.89
CA PRO A 58 14.29 -0.37 -3.60
C PRO A 58 13.63 -1.69 -3.21
N ALA A 59 14.40 -2.58 -2.60
CA ALA A 59 13.87 -3.82 -2.04
C ALA A 59 13.18 -3.54 -0.69
N PHE A 60 11.99 -4.10 -0.51
CA PHE A 60 11.24 -4.08 0.75
C PHE A 60 11.13 -5.49 1.32
N SER A 61 11.03 -5.62 2.64
CA SER A 61 10.81 -6.92 3.30
C SER A 61 9.41 -7.46 3.01
N SER A 62 9.20 -8.76 3.20
CA SER A 62 7.86 -9.38 3.07
C SER A 62 6.85 -8.77 4.03
N GLU A 63 7.26 -8.40 5.25
CA GLU A 63 6.45 -7.71 6.25
C GLU A 63 5.86 -6.38 5.74
N VAL A 64 6.55 -5.71 4.81
CA VAL A 64 6.06 -4.51 4.13
C VAL A 64 5.24 -4.86 2.90
N LEU A 65 5.72 -5.79 2.06
CA LEU A 65 5.09 -6.08 0.77
C LEU A 65 3.76 -6.84 0.89
N GLU A 66 3.65 -7.80 1.81
CA GLU A 66 2.45 -8.62 1.96
C GLU A 66 1.18 -7.80 2.23
N PRO A 67 1.13 -6.89 3.25
CA PRO A 67 -0.05 -6.07 3.48
C PRO A 67 -0.35 -5.10 2.32
N VAL A 68 0.69 -4.61 1.64
CA VAL A 68 0.53 -3.73 0.47
C VAL A 68 -0.09 -4.49 -0.70
N LEU A 69 0.40 -5.68 -1.02
CA LEU A 69 -0.14 -6.53 -2.08
C LEU A 69 -1.58 -6.96 -1.77
N ALA A 70 -1.88 -7.30 -0.50
CA ALA A 70 -3.23 -7.60 -0.06
C ALA A 70 -4.19 -6.42 -0.26
N LEU A 71 -3.77 -5.21 0.12
CA LEU A 71 -4.56 -4.00 -0.09
C LEU A 71 -4.78 -3.70 -1.58
N LEU A 72 -3.74 -3.76 -2.41
CA LEU A 72 -3.86 -3.54 -3.85
C LEU A 72 -4.79 -4.56 -4.51
N ALA A 73 -4.69 -5.84 -4.13
CA ALA A 73 -5.59 -6.88 -4.62
C ALA A 73 -7.05 -6.62 -4.20
N ALA A 74 -7.28 -6.19 -2.96
CA ALA A 74 -8.61 -5.83 -2.47
C ALA A 74 -9.19 -4.62 -3.22
N LEU A 75 -8.38 -3.59 -3.46
CA LEU A 75 -8.76 -2.40 -4.24
C LEU A 75 -9.09 -2.77 -5.69
N ALA A 76 -8.23 -3.55 -6.34
CA ALA A 76 -8.46 -4.04 -7.70
C ALA A 76 -9.75 -4.88 -7.77
N ALA A 77 -10.00 -5.75 -6.79
CA ALA A 77 -11.20 -6.58 -6.74
C ALA A 77 -12.47 -5.73 -6.57
N ARG A 78 -12.41 -4.68 -5.75
CA ARG A 78 -13.51 -3.73 -5.56
C ARG A 78 -13.80 -2.91 -6.82
N ARG A 79 -12.78 -2.52 -7.58
CA ARG A 79 -12.91 -1.67 -8.79
C ARG A 79 -13.20 -2.43 -10.07
N ARG A 80 -12.59 -3.61 -10.24
CA ARG A 80 -12.58 -4.40 -11.49
C ARG A 80 -13.32 -5.73 -11.36
N GLY A 81 -13.72 -6.12 -10.15
CA GLY A 81 -14.42 -7.36 -9.84
C GLY A 81 -13.49 -8.51 -9.47
N GLN A 82 -13.85 -9.25 -8.43
CA GLN A 82 -13.06 -10.38 -7.89
C GLN A 82 -12.70 -11.43 -8.95
N GLY A 83 -13.66 -11.81 -9.81
CA GLY A 83 -13.41 -12.82 -10.84
C GLY A 83 -12.39 -12.38 -11.89
N ALA A 84 -12.33 -11.08 -12.21
CA ALA A 84 -11.33 -10.53 -13.12
C ALA A 84 -9.93 -10.57 -12.49
N VAL A 85 -9.82 -10.16 -11.22
CA VAL A 85 -8.57 -10.24 -10.46
C VAL A 85 -8.08 -11.68 -10.34
N LEU A 86 -8.96 -12.61 -9.94
CA LEU A 86 -8.62 -14.03 -9.83
C LEU A 86 -8.10 -14.61 -11.15
N ARG A 87 -8.79 -14.36 -12.27
CA ARG A 87 -8.34 -14.85 -13.57
C ARG A 87 -6.98 -14.28 -13.96
N THR A 88 -6.78 -12.99 -13.75
CA THR A 88 -5.52 -12.31 -14.10
C THR A 88 -4.34 -12.81 -13.27
N LEU A 89 -4.52 -13.00 -11.96
CA LEU A 89 -3.47 -13.51 -11.07
C LEU A 89 -3.21 -15.01 -11.21
N SER A 90 -4.24 -15.82 -11.54
CA SER A 90 -4.10 -17.27 -11.64
C SER A 90 -3.64 -17.77 -13.02
N ARG A 91 -4.16 -17.19 -14.11
CA ARG A 91 -3.84 -17.60 -15.49
C ARG A 91 -3.99 -16.44 -16.47
N HIS A 92 -2.86 -15.90 -16.92
CA HIS A 92 -2.80 -14.78 -17.86
C HIS A 92 -3.64 -14.99 -19.14
N GLU A 93 -3.72 -16.21 -19.68
CA GLU A 93 -4.54 -16.56 -20.86
C GLU A 93 -6.04 -16.27 -20.69
N ARG A 94 -6.52 -16.21 -19.45
CA ARG A 94 -7.93 -15.91 -19.12
C ARG A 94 -8.11 -14.48 -18.62
N SER A 95 -7.04 -13.68 -18.63
CA SER A 95 -7.13 -12.25 -18.33
C SER A 95 -7.86 -11.54 -19.46
N ALA A 96 -8.70 -10.58 -19.12
CA ALA A 96 -9.40 -9.74 -20.10
C ALA A 96 -8.60 -8.46 -20.41
N GLY A 97 -7.28 -8.46 -20.14
CA GLY A 97 -6.41 -7.30 -20.22
C GLY A 97 -5.70 -7.00 -18.90
N SER A 98 -5.01 -5.86 -18.85
CA SER A 98 -4.29 -5.39 -17.65
C SER A 98 -5.27 -5.06 -16.53
N ILE A 99 -4.90 -5.41 -15.28
CA ILE A 99 -5.62 -5.03 -14.07
C ILE A 99 -4.77 -4.07 -13.27
N SER A 100 -5.33 -2.89 -13.02
CA SER A 100 -4.80 -1.88 -12.11
C SER A 100 -5.71 -1.77 -10.88
N ALA A 101 -5.09 -1.62 -9.71
CA ALA A 101 -5.76 -1.24 -8.46
C ALA A 101 -6.23 0.23 -8.45
N PHE A 102 -5.74 1.03 -9.41
CA PHE A 102 -6.10 2.43 -9.64
C PHE A 102 -6.88 2.59 -10.95
#